data_AF-A0A1Y4CWY9-F1
#
_entry.id   AF-A0A1Y4CWY9-F1
#
_cell.length_a   1.000
_cell.length_b   1.000
_cell.length_c   1.000
_cell.angle_alpha   90.00
_cell.angle_beta   90.00
_cell.angle_gamma   90.00
#
_symmetry.space_group_name_H-M   'P 1'
#
loop_
_entity.id
_entity.type
_entity.pdbx_description
1 polymer ?
#
loop_
_entity_poly.entity_id
_entity_poly.type
_entity_poly.pdbx_seq_one_letter_code
_entity_poly.pdbx_strand_id
1 'polypeptide(L)'
;MTGTHPLSQMNRVVTKGEKESPPPQTRQAGDYGKKKRGRVAKTKGRNLWERFKEYEDGILAFMTDQAIPFTNNQAERDIRMTRGHEKVSGGFRSPQGALPDFINLAEIPGELVEIVLSNALREDVESEKISGYNKLSG
;
A
#
# COMPACT_ATOMS: atom_id res chain seq x y z
N MET A 1 -30.52 -5.49 23.58
CA MET A 1 -29.72 -6.02 22.45
C MET A 1 -28.32 -5.45 22.58
N THR A 2 -27.35 -6.24 23.06
CA THR A 2 -25.96 -5.78 23.23
C THR A 2 -25.29 -5.78 21.87
N GLY A 3 -25.47 -4.70 21.11
CA GLY A 3 -24.78 -4.49 19.85
C GLY A 3 -23.28 -4.50 20.10
N THR A 4 -22.59 -5.55 19.65
CA THR A 4 -21.14 -5.64 19.76
C THR A 4 -20.52 -4.47 19.01
N HIS A 5 -19.78 -3.60 19.70
CA HIS A 5 -19.16 -2.42 19.09
C HIS A 5 -18.26 -2.84 17.90
N PRO A 6 -18.29 -2.16 16.74
CA PRO A 6 -17.47 -2.50 15.57
C PRO A 6 -15.98 -2.69 15.89
N LEU A 7 -15.42 -1.79 16.72
CA LEU A 7 -14.04 -1.89 17.22
C LEU A 7 -13.74 -3.19 17.97
N SER A 8 -14.73 -3.76 18.69
CA SER A 8 -14.54 -5.03 19.41
C SER A 8 -14.33 -6.20 18.45
N GLN A 9 -15.04 -6.21 17.31
CA GLN A 9 -14.87 -7.24 16.29
C GLN A 9 -13.55 -7.09 15.54
N MET A 10 -13.15 -5.86 15.22
CA MET A 10 -11.86 -5.59 14.57
C MET A 10 -10.69 -6.03 15.43
N ASN A 11 -10.69 -5.68 16.72
CA ASN A 11 -9.66 -6.11 17.66
C ASN A 11 -9.50 -7.64 17.71
N ARG A 12 -10.60 -8.38 17.59
CA ARG A 12 -10.57 -9.85 17.52
C ARG A 12 -9.87 -10.34 16.24
N VAL A 13 -10.17 -9.73 15.09
CA VAL A 13 -9.54 -10.06 13.80
C VAL A 13 -8.05 -9.73 13.84
N VAL A 14 -7.68 -8.53 14.32
CA VAL A 14 -6.28 -8.11 14.46
C VAL A 14 -5.53 -9.06 15.40
N THR A 15 -6.11 -9.42 16.53
CA THR A 15 -5.47 -10.35 17.49
C THR A 15 -5.26 -11.74 16.87
N LYS A 16 -6.23 -12.23 16.10
CA LYS A 16 -6.12 -13.54 15.42
C LYS A 16 -5.06 -13.50 14.32
N GLY A 17 -5.02 -12.43 13.53
CA GLY A 17 -4.06 -12.26 12.44
C GLY A 17 -2.60 -12.19 12.92
N GLU A 18 -2.33 -11.61 14.09
CA GLU A 18 -0.99 -11.62 14.69
C GLU A 18 -0.49 -13.05 14.95
N LYS A 19 -1.39 -13.93 15.42
CA LYS A 19 -1.07 -15.34 15.72
C LYS A 19 -0.90 -16.17 14.44
N GLU A 20 -1.78 -15.98 13.46
CA GLU A 20 -1.75 -16.72 12.19
C GLU A 20 -0.60 -16.27 11.27
N SER A 21 -0.22 -14.99 11.35
CA SER A 21 0.84 -14.40 10.53
C SER A 21 1.87 -13.69 11.43
N PRO A 22 2.74 -14.45 12.13
CA PRO A 22 3.75 -13.86 13.01
C PRO A 22 4.81 -13.09 12.20
N PRO A 23 5.53 -12.15 12.85
CA PRO A 23 6.62 -11.45 12.21
C PRO A 23 7.74 -12.43 11.80
N PRO A 24 8.45 -12.15 10.69
CA PRO A 24 9.55 -13.00 10.26
C PRO A 24 10.64 -13.03 11.34
N GLN A 25 11.12 -14.23 11.67
CA GLN A 25 12.20 -14.39 12.62
C GLN A 25 13.49 -13.73 12.09
N THR A 26 14.20 -13.04 12.99
CA THR A 26 15.49 -12.45 12.66
C THR A 26 16.49 -13.58 12.39
N ARG A 27 17.30 -13.43 11.34
CA ARG A 27 18.34 -14.42 11.02
C ARG A 27 19.38 -14.40 12.13
N GLN A 28 19.52 -15.51 12.85
CA GLN A 28 20.68 -15.74 13.70
C GLN A 28 21.91 -15.99 12.80
N ALA A 29 23.09 -15.54 13.23
CA ALA A 29 24.32 -15.90 12.54
C ALA A 29 24.57 -17.39 12.75
N GLY A 30 24.53 -18.20 11.69
CA GLY A 30 24.96 -19.59 11.75
C GLY A 30 26.49 -19.72 11.71
N ASP A 31 27.00 -20.90 12.11
CA ASP A 31 28.42 -21.27 12.27
C ASP A 31 29.34 -21.04 11.05
N TYR A 32 28.79 -20.63 9.91
CA TYR A 32 29.54 -20.23 8.71
C TYR A 32 29.35 -18.74 8.36
N GLY A 33 29.41 -17.87 9.37
CA GLY A 33 29.95 -16.50 9.31
C GLY A 33 29.32 -15.45 8.38
N LYS A 34 28.39 -15.77 7.47
CA LYS A 34 27.87 -14.79 6.50
C LYS A 34 26.36 -14.62 6.65
N LYS A 35 25.96 -13.56 7.36
CA LYS A 35 24.57 -13.07 7.36
C LYS A 35 24.19 -12.71 5.92
N LYS A 36 23.17 -13.36 5.35
CA LYS A 36 22.57 -12.94 4.08
C LYS A 36 22.08 -11.49 4.22
N ARG A 37 22.60 -10.58 3.39
CA ARG A 37 22.27 -9.15 3.36
C ARG A 37 20.80 -8.95 2.97
N GLY A 38 20.19 -7.86 3.45
CA GLY A 38 18.81 -7.45 3.13
C GLY A 38 17.76 -7.84 4.17
N ARG A 39 16.60 -7.16 4.13
CA ARG A 39 15.45 -7.40 5.01
C ARG A 39 14.87 -8.79 4.77
N VAL A 40 14.49 -9.49 5.84
CA VAL A 40 13.75 -10.76 5.70
C VAL A 40 12.37 -10.45 5.15
N ALA A 41 12.00 -11.12 4.05
CA ALA A 41 10.69 -10.94 3.44
C ALA A 41 9.58 -11.39 4.40
N LYS A 42 8.51 -10.60 4.46
CA LYS A 42 7.28 -10.92 5.20
C LYS A 42 6.37 -11.79 4.33
N THR A 43 5.56 -12.64 4.94
CA THR A 43 4.52 -13.37 4.21
C THR A 43 3.45 -12.40 3.69
N LYS A 44 2.69 -12.82 2.67
CA LYS A 44 1.53 -12.04 2.17
C LYS A 44 0.54 -11.76 3.31
N GLY A 45 0.26 -12.76 4.14
CA GLY A 45 -0.60 -12.63 5.33
C GLY A 45 -0.09 -11.60 6.33
N ARG A 46 1.23 -11.59 6.61
CA ARG A 46 1.82 -10.60 7.52
C ARG A 46 1.71 -9.18 6.96
N ASN A 47 2.02 -8.99 5.68
CA ASN A 47 1.90 -7.67 5.04
C ASN A 47 0.44 -7.17 5.09
N LEU A 48 -0.53 -8.04 4.81
CA LEU A 48 -1.95 -7.69 4.88
C LEU A 48 -2.36 -7.32 6.30
N TRP A 49 -1.99 -8.13 7.30
CA TRP A 49 -2.31 -7.87 8.70
C TRP A 49 -1.75 -6.52 9.19
N GLU A 50 -0.51 -6.19 8.82
CA GLU A 50 0.10 -4.90 9.16
C GLU A 50 -0.68 -3.73 8.57
N ARG A 51 -1.17 -3.86 7.33
CA ARG A 51 -2.03 -2.85 6.70
C ARG A 51 -3.38 -2.72 7.37
N PHE A 52 -3.99 -3.83 7.77
CA PHE A 52 -5.24 -3.82 8.53
C PHE A 52 -5.11 -3.06 9.85
N LYS A 53 -3.97 -3.21 10.54
CA LYS A 53 -3.69 -2.49 11.78
C LYS A 53 -3.35 -1.02 11.52
N GLU A 54 -2.56 -0.73 10.49
CA GLU A 54 -2.14 0.64 10.14
C GLU A 54 -3.32 1.52 9.70
N TYR A 55 -4.29 0.95 8.99
CA TYR A 55 -5.43 1.67 8.43
C TYR A 55 -6.77 1.25 9.05
N GLU A 56 -6.78 0.82 10.31
CA GLU A 56 -7.99 0.36 11.01
C GLU A 56 -9.11 1.40 10.95
N ASP A 57 -8.80 2.66 11.23
CA ASP A 57 -9.77 3.75 11.22
C ASP A 57 -10.40 3.93 9.82
N GLY A 58 -9.58 3.94 8.77
CA GLY A 58 -10.06 4.07 7.40
C GLY A 58 -10.88 2.87 6.93
N ILE A 59 -10.52 1.66 7.36
CA ILE A 59 -11.27 0.43 7.05
C ILE A 59 -12.63 0.45 7.74
N LEU A 60 -12.73 0.94 8.97
CA LEU A 60 -13.98 0.95 9.73
C LEU A 60 -14.84 2.20 9.51
N ALA A 61 -14.31 3.22 8.84
CA ALA A 61 -14.98 4.51 8.68
C ALA A 61 -16.38 4.39 8.05
N PHE A 62 -16.61 3.46 7.12
CA PHE A 62 -17.94 3.23 6.53
C PHE A 62 -19.01 2.78 7.54
N MET A 63 -18.60 2.26 8.71
CA MET A 63 -19.53 1.84 9.76
C MET A 63 -20.00 3.02 10.62
N THR A 64 -19.24 4.12 10.64
CA THR A 64 -19.49 5.30 11.47
C THR A 64 -19.89 6.52 10.66
N ASP A 65 -19.41 6.64 9.43
CA ASP A 65 -19.67 7.74 8.50
C ASP A 65 -20.50 7.23 7.31
N GLN A 66 -21.73 7.76 7.20
CA GLN A 66 -22.67 7.40 6.15
C GLN A 66 -22.28 7.98 4.78
N ALA A 67 -21.40 8.98 4.73
CA ALA A 67 -20.89 9.53 3.47
C ALA A 67 -19.92 8.55 2.78
N ILE A 68 -19.37 7.58 3.52
CA ILE A 68 -18.44 6.59 2.99
C ILE A 68 -19.24 5.35 2.55
N PRO A 69 -19.31 5.07 1.24
CA PRO A 69 -20.01 3.89 0.75
C PRO A 69 -19.28 2.61 1.14
N PHE A 70 -20.02 1.52 1.36
CA PHE A 70 -19.44 0.20 1.63
C PHE A 70 -18.59 -0.34 0.46
N THR A 71 -18.80 0.18 -0.76
CA THR A 71 -18.13 -0.31 -1.97
C THR A 71 -17.02 0.63 -2.42
N ASN A 72 -15.92 0.06 -2.92
CA ASN A 72 -14.78 0.78 -3.50
C ASN A 72 -15.04 1.28 -4.95
N ASN A 73 -16.26 1.16 -5.47
CA ASN A 73 -16.54 1.36 -6.90
C ASN A 73 -16.25 2.79 -7.40
N GLN A 74 -16.37 3.79 -6.53
CA GLN A 74 -16.09 5.19 -6.87
C GLN A 74 -14.58 5.43 -6.92
N ALA A 75 -13.88 5.13 -5.82
CA ALA A 75 -12.43 5.27 -5.77
C ALA A 75 -11.71 4.45 -6.86
N GLU A 76 -12.19 3.25 -7.21
CA GLU A 76 -11.66 2.50 -8.35
C GLU A 76 -11.88 3.20 -9.70
N ARG A 77 -13.02 3.86 -9.89
CA ARG A 77 -13.29 4.62 -11.11
C ARG A 77 -12.37 5.83 -11.21
N ASP A 78 -12.17 6.53 -10.10
CA ASP A 78 -11.36 7.75 -10.04
C ASP A 78 -9.90 7.47 -10.42
N ILE A 79 -9.33 6.34 -9.97
CA ILE A 79 -7.94 5.97 -10.28
C ILE A 79 -7.76 5.25 -11.63
N ARG A 80 -8.83 4.75 -12.25
CA ARG A 80 -8.74 3.84 -13.40
C ARG A 80 -8.09 4.48 -14.61
N MET A 81 -8.48 5.72 -14.92
CA MET A 81 -7.97 6.44 -16.09
C MET A 81 -6.48 6.72 -15.95
N THR A 82 -6.07 7.19 -14.78
CA THR A 82 -4.67 7.43 -14.43
C THR A 82 -3.82 6.17 -14.56
N ARG A 83 -4.29 5.04 -13.99
CA ARG A 83 -3.56 3.76 -14.08
C ARG A 83 -3.51 3.21 -15.50
N GLY A 84 -4.55 3.46 -16.29
CA GLY A 84 -4.60 3.14 -17.71
C GLY A 84 -3.53 3.88 -18.50
N HIS A 85 -3.44 5.21 -18.31
CA HIS A 85 -2.42 6.03 -18.96
C HIS A 85 -1.01 5.63 -18.52
N GLU A 86 -0.74 5.46 -17.23
CA GLU A 86 0.55 4.99 -16.70
C GLU A 86 1.00 3.69 -17.38
N LYS A 87 0.09 2.73 -17.52
CA LYS A 87 0.37 1.44 -18.15
C LYS A 87 0.70 1.55 -19.64
N VAL A 88 0.02 2.46 -20.36
CA VAL A 88 0.20 2.65 -21.81
C VAL A 88 1.44 3.49 -22.11
N SER A 89 1.71 4.54 -21.31
CA SER A 89 2.84 5.44 -21.49
C SER A 89 4.15 4.93 -20.89
N GLY A 90 4.08 3.91 -20.03
CA GLY A 90 5.23 3.39 -19.29
C GLY A 90 5.61 4.23 -18.07
N GLY A 91 4.65 5.00 -17.54
CA GLY A 91 4.83 5.88 -16.38
C GLY A 91 4.91 7.37 -16.74
N PHE A 92 4.67 8.21 -15.74
CA PHE A 92 4.80 9.66 -15.88
C PHE A 92 6.25 10.08 -15.67
N ARG A 93 6.81 10.87 -16.59
CA ARG A 93 8.21 11.31 -16.53
C ARG A 93 8.41 12.64 -15.80
N SER A 94 7.32 13.31 -15.46
CA SER A 94 7.33 14.55 -14.69
C SER A 94 5.98 14.77 -14.01
N PRO A 95 5.97 15.48 -12.86
CA PRO A 95 4.73 15.90 -12.22
C PRO A 95 3.80 16.68 -13.17
N GLN A 96 4.36 17.55 -14.03
CA GLN A 96 3.60 18.32 -15.00
C GLN A 96 2.91 17.45 -16.07
N GLY A 97 3.55 16.36 -16.49
CA GLY A 97 2.95 15.39 -17.41
C GLY A 97 1.95 14.45 -16.74
N ALA A 98 2.08 14.27 -15.42
CA ALA A 98 1.15 13.51 -14.59
C ALA A 98 -0.14 14.29 -14.31
N LEU A 99 -0.01 15.56 -13.91
CA LEU A 99 -1.11 16.40 -13.40
C LEU A 99 -2.43 16.27 -14.18
N PRO A 100 -2.47 16.34 -15.52
CA PRO A 100 -3.71 16.22 -16.29
C PRO A 100 -4.51 14.94 -16.00
N ASP A 101 -3.83 13.83 -15.71
CA ASP A 101 -4.43 12.54 -15.40
C ASP A 101 -4.86 12.40 -13.95
N PHE A 102 -4.39 13.28 -13.06
CA PHE A 102 -4.78 13.34 -11.66
C PHE A 102 -5.85 14.42 -11.39
N ILE A 103 -6.26 15.22 -12.38
CA ILE A 103 -7.29 16.28 -12.20
C ILE A 103 -8.63 15.70 -11.75
N ASN A 104 -8.96 14.46 -12.13
CA ASN A 104 -10.19 13.79 -11.66
C ASN A 104 -10.09 13.22 -10.23
N LEU A 105 -8.92 13.22 -9.58
CA LEU A 105 -8.78 12.88 -8.16
C LEU A 105 -9.10 14.06 -7.23
N ALA A 106 -9.35 15.27 -7.75
CA ALA A 106 -9.56 16.48 -6.95
C ALA A 106 -10.91 16.53 -6.20
N GLU A 107 -11.85 15.61 -6.46
CA GLU A 107 -13.05 15.40 -5.63
C GLU A 107 -12.77 14.47 -4.42
N ILE A 108 -11.57 13.91 -4.31
CA ILE A 108 -11.12 13.10 -3.18
C ILE A 108 -10.48 14.03 -2.14
N PRO A 109 -10.87 13.96 -0.85
CA PRO A 109 -10.29 14.80 0.20
C PRO A 109 -8.75 14.69 0.21
N GLY A 110 -8.09 15.85 0.33
CA GLY A 110 -6.68 16.08 -0.03
C GLY A 110 -5.61 15.18 0.61
N GLU A 111 -5.92 14.42 1.66
CA GLU A 111 -5.01 13.43 2.23
C GLU A 111 -4.67 12.28 1.26
N LEU A 112 -5.58 11.91 0.35
CA LEU A 112 -5.35 10.81 -0.60
C LEU A 112 -4.44 11.19 -1.78
N VAL A 113 -4.39 12.49 -2.13
CA VAL A 113 -3.51 13.01 -3.19
C VAL A 113 -2.04 12.84 -2.81
N GLU A 114 -1.67 13.11 -1.55
CA GLU A 114 -0.29 12.93 -1.09
C GLU A 114 0.16 11.46 -1.07
N ILE A 115 -0.74 10.53 -0.76
CA ILE A 115 -0.41 9.08 -0.76
C ILE A 115 -0.15 8.59 -2.19
N VAL A 116 -0.97 9.02 -3.15
CA VAL A 116 -0.83 8.64 -4.57
C VAL A 116 0.45 9.25 -5.17
N LEU A 117 0.73 10.53 -4.92
CA LEU A 117 1.97 11.19 -5.33
C LEU A 117 3.21 10.55 -4.67
N SER A 118 3.12 10.21 -3.38
CA SER A 118 4.22 9.55 -2.66
C SER A 118 4.52 8.15 -3.20
N ASN A 119 3.50 7.42 -3.68
CA ASN A 119 3.70 6.11 -4.32
C ASN A 119 4.28 6.25 -5.73
N ALA A 120 3.84 7.23 -6.53
CA ALA A 120 4.41 7.52 -7.84
C ALA A 120 5.91 7.85 -7.75
N LEU A 121 6.30 8.69 -6.79
CA LEU A 121 7.71 9.02 -6.54
C LEU A 121 8.54 7.85 -5.99
N ARG A 122 7.89 6.84 -5.37
CA ARG A 122 8.57 5.66 -4.83
C ARG A 122 8.92 4.64 -5.91
N GLU A 123 8.13 4.60 -6.99
CA GLU A 123 8.39 3.73 -8.15
C GLU A 123 9.55 4.26 -9.00
N ASP A 124 9.76 5.59 -9.05
CA ASP A 124 10.91 6.22 -9.71
C ASP A 124 12.25 5.76 -9.10
N VAL A 125 12.34 5.69 -7.76
CA VAL A 125 13.55 5.25 -7.03
C VAL A 125 13.88 3.77 -7.26
N GLU A 126 12.88 2.92 -7.47
CA GLU A 126 13.09 1.51 -7.79
C GLU A 126 13.39 1.30 -9.29
N SER A 127 12.88 2.16 -10.19
CA SER A 127 13.21 2.13 -11.62
C SER A 127 14.67 2.53 -11.92
N GLU A 128 15.23 3.48 -11.16
CA GLU A 128 16.64 3.89 -11.28
C GLU A 128 17.62 2.77 -10.86
N LYS A 129 17.26 1.96 -9.85
CA LYS A 129 18.08 0.81 -9.43
C LYS A 129 18.13 -0.29 -10.48
N ILE A 130 17.05 -0.49 -11.24
CA ILE A 130 16.98 -1.48 -12.32
C ILE A 130 17.79 -1.01 -13.54
N SER A 131 17.77 0.29 -13.85
CA SER A 131 18.57 0.89 -14.93
C SER A 131 20.08 0.83 -14.66
N GLY A 132 20.50 1.09 -13.41
CA GLY A 132 21.91 1.02 -13.01
C GLY A 132 22.54 -0.38 -13.10
N TYR A 133 21.74 -1.45 -12.96
CA TYR A 133 22.21 -2.84 -13.05
C TYR A 133 22.54 -3.27 -14.50
N ASN A 134 21.85 -2.73 -15.50
CA ASN A 134 22.07 -3.07 -16.92
C ASN A 134 23.22 -2.30 -17.58
N LYS A 135 23.83 -1.34 -16.87
CA LYS A 135 24.96 -0.54 -17.40
C LYS A 135 26.35 -1.09 -17.04
N LEU A 136 26.40 -2.24 -16.35
CA LEU A 136 27.65 -2.91 -15.92
C LEU A 136 27.90 -4.26 -16.61
N SER A 137 27.12 -4.61 -17.65
CA SER A 137 27.27 -5.86 -18.41
C SER A 137 27.47 -5.63 -19.92
N GLY A 138 28.07 -4.51 -20.32
CA GLY A 138 28.48 -4.22 -21.69
C GLY A 138 29.97 -3.89 -21.74
#